data_AF-A0A9E4ZUE0-F1
#
_entry.id   AF-A0A9E4ZUE0-F1
#
_cell.length_a   1.000
_cell.length_b   1.000
_cell.length_c   1.000
_cell.angle_alpha   90.00
_cell.angle_beta   90.00
_cell.angle_gamma   90.00
#
_symmetry.space_group_name_H-M   'P 1'
#
loop_
_entity.id
_entity.type
_entity.pdbx_description
1 polymer ?
#
loop_
_entity_poly.entity_id
_entity_poly.type
_entity_poly.pdbx_seq_one_letter_code
_entity_poly.pdbx_strand_id
1 'polypeptide(L)'
;MDEQLYRMLKAKAALMGISVSEAIQQAISLWLNLTEGIYDYNYIVLKTNPEALKAYKEGKYVLACDGEFIGAFDSEKEAIEMGKGHKKCMLGSKNYEQEVGEWGWSSIALE
;
A
#
# COMPACT_ATOMS: atom_id res chain seq x y z
N MET A 1 -17.98 1.49 18.89
CA MET A 1 -17.67 2.43 17.80
C MET A 1 -18.90 3.27 17.57
N ASP A 2 -18.74 4.56 17.29
CA ASP A 2 -19.83 5.44 16.90
C ASP A 2 -20.61 4.86 15.70
N GLU A 3 -21.95 5.01 15.71
CA GLU A 3 -22.81 4.35 14.71
C GLU A 3 -22.64 4.96 13.32
N GLN A 4 -22.47 6.28 13.23
CA GLN A 4 -22.22 6.96 11.96
C GLN A 4 -20.88 6.52 11.39
N LEU A 5 -19.84 6.41 12.23
CA LEU A 5 -18.53 5.92 11.83
C LEU A 5 -18.58 4.48 11.30
N TYR A 6 -19.33 3.59 11.96
CA TYR A 6 -19.54 2.22 11.48
C TYR A 6 -20.21 2.17 10.11
N ARG A 7 -21.24 3.00 9.88
CA ARG A 7 -21.93 3.07 8.59
C ARG A 7 -21.01 3.56 7.47
N MET A 8 -20.18 4.58 7.74
CA MET A 8 -19.19 5.08 6.79
C MET A 8 -18.15 4.01 6.43
N LEU A 9 -17.61 3.32 7.44
CA LEU A 9 -16.67 2.22 7.23
C LEU A 9 -17.29 1.11 6.38
N LYS A 10 -18.53 0.70 6.70
CA LYS A 10 -19.26 -0.33 5.96
C LYS A 10 -19.48 0.06 4.50
N ALA A 11 -19.85 1.32 4.23
CA ALA A 11 -20.02 1.81 2.87
C ALA A 11 -18.71 1.79 2.08
N LYS A 12 -17.61 2.25 2.68
CA LYS A 12 -16.29 2.25 2.03
C LYS A 12 -15.77 0.82 1.78
N ALA A 13 -15.94 -0.08 2.74
CA ALA A 13 -15.56 -1.49 2.60
C ALA A 13 -16.30 -2.16 1.42
N ALA A 14 -17.62 -1.90 1.29
CA ALA A 14 -18.41 -2.39 0.18
C ALA A 14 -17.93 -1.84 -1.18
N LEU A 15 -17.61 -0.54 -1.27
CA LEU A 15 -17.04 0.06 -2.49
C LEU A 15 -15.68 -0.55 -2.87
N MET A 16 -14.90 -0.99 -1.88
CA MET A 16 -13.59 -1.61 -2.08
C MET A 16 -13.65 -3.13 -2.26
N GLY A 17 -14.85 -3.73 -2.21
CA GLY A 17 -15.01 -5.18 -2.36
C GLY A 17 -14.45 -6.01 -1.19
N ILE A 18 -14.32 -5.43 0.01
CA ILE A 18 -13.83 -6.10 1.22
C ILE A 18 -14.88 -6.12 2.33
N SER A 19 -14.75 -7.03 3.28
CA SER A 19 -15.60 -7.09 4.47
C SER A 19 -15.25 -6.00 5.49
N VAL A 20 -16.21 -5.67 6.37
CA VAL A 20 -15.96 -4.76 7.49
C VAL A 20 -14.87 -5.29 8.43
N SER A 21 -14.82 -6.62 8.63
CA SER A 21 -13.79 -7.26 9.45
C SER A 21 -12.39 -7.06 8.86
N GLU A 22 -12.24 -7.25 7.55
CA GLU A 22 -10.98 -6.99 6.85
C GLU A 22 -10.58 -5.51 6.93
N ALA A 23 -11.53 -4.58 6.76
CA ALA A 23 -11.25 -3.16 6.88
C ALA A 23 -10.78 -2.78 8.30
N ILE A 24 -11.39 -3.35 9.35
CA ILE A 24 -10.96 -3.16 10.74
C ILE A 24 -9.56 -3.74 10.97
N GLN A 25 -9.30 -4.95 10.48
CA GLN A 25 -7.98 -5.57 10.60
C GLN A 25 -6.91 -4.73 9.90
N GLN A 26 -7.16 -4.25 8.68
CA GLN A 26 -6.24 -3.35 7.97
C GLN A 26 -5.99 -2.07 8.76
N ALA A 27 -7.03 -1.44 9.32
CA ALA A 27 -6.90 -0.23 10.11
C ALA A 27 -6.07 -0.46 11.39
N ILE A 28 -6.31 -1.56 12.11
CA ILE A 28 -5.54 -1.94 13.30
C ILE A 28 -4.08 -2.22 12.92
N SER A 29 -3.85 -3.02 11.88
CA SER A 29 -2.49 -3.30 11.40
C SER A 29 -1.79 -2.02 10.98
N LEU A 30 -2.47 -1.10 10.29
CA LEU A 30 -1.90 0.17 9.91
C LEU A 30 -1.56 1.00 11.14
N TRP A 31 -2.49 1.14 12.09
CA TRP A 31 -2.31 1.87 13.34
C TRP A 31 -1.15 1.34 14.19
N LEU A 32 -1.02 0.03 14.35
CA LEU A 32 0.06 -0.59 15.11
C LEU A 32 1.43 -0.44 14.44
N ASN A 33 1.44 -0.26 13.11
CA ASN A 33 2.64 -0.04 12.32
C ASN A 33 2.94 1.46 12.11
N LEU A 34 2.12 2.38 12.65
CA LEU A 34 2.46 3.80 12.69
C LEU A 34 3.52 4.03 13.78
N THR A 35 4.79 3.91 13.42
CA THR A 35 5.86 4.57 14.17
C THR A 35 5.86 6.06 13.84
N GLU A 36 6.37 6.90 14.75
CA GLU A 36 6.53 8.34 14.51
C GLU A 36 7.29 8.57 13.18
N GLY A 37 6.59 9.02 12.13
CA GLY A 37 7.21 9.37 10.84
C GLY A 37 6.52 8.84 9.58
N ILE A 38 5.58 7.88 9.65
CA ILE A 38 4.93 7.35 8.45
C ILE A 38 3.69 8.19 8.08
N TYR A 39 3.94 9.32 7.43
CA TYR A 39 2.93 10.11 6.70
C TYR A 39 3.00 9.88 5.18
N ASP A 40 3.52 8.73 4.74
CA ASP A 40 3.61 8.44 3.32
C ASP A 40 2.29 7.85 2.79
N TYR A 41 1.53 8.64 2.05
CA TYR A 41 0.30 8.19 1.41
C TYR A 41 0.52 6.99 0.48
N ASN A 42 1.67 6.87 -0.16
CA ASN A 42 1.98 5.73 -1.03
C ASN A 42 2.08 4.43 -0.23
N TYR A 43 2.60 4.49 1.00
CA TYR A 43 2.63 3.34 1.90
C TYR A 43 1.22 2.88 2.25
N ILE A 44 0.33 3.81 2.59
CA ILE A 44 -1.08 3.52 2.91
C ILE A 44 -1.76 2.83 1.72
N VAL A 45 -1.56 3.35 0.51
CA VAL A 45 -2.09 2.78 -0.73
C VAL A 45 -1.65 1.32 -0.90
N LEU A 46 -0.35 1.04 -0.80
CA LEU A 46 0.15 -0.33 -0.99
C LEU A 46 -0.32 -1.31 0.08
N LYS A 47 -0.65 -0.82 1.28
CA LYS A 47 -1.14 -1.65 2.40
C LYS A 47 -2.65 -1.88 2.42
N THR A 48 -3.42 -1.06 1.71
CA THR A 48 -4.90 -1.10 1.78
C THR A 48 -5.56 -1.37 0.43
N ASN A 49 -4.86 -1.17 -0.68
CA ASN A 49 -5.36 -1.50 -2.01
C ASN A 49 -5.39 -3.04 -2.21
N PRO A 50 -6.58 -3.65 -2.45
CA PRO A 50 -6.70 -5.11 -2.60
C PRO A 50 -5.88 -5.69 -3.77
N GLU A 51 -5.79 -4.96 -4.88
CA GLU A 51 -5.04 -5.39 -6.06
C GLU A 51 -3.53 -5.38 -5.78
N ALA A 52 -3.05 -4.33 -5.13
CA ALA A 52 -1.65 -4.25 -4.69
C ALA A 52 -1.31 -5.39 -3.72
N LEU A 53 -2.14 -5.64 -2.72
CA LEU A 53 -1.93 -6.71 -1.74
C LEU A 53 -1.91 -8.10 -2.41
N LYS A 54 -2.81 -8.34 -3.36
CA LYS A 54 -2.86 -9.59 -4.12
C LYS A 54 -1.60 -9.76 -4.96
N ALA A 55 -1.24 -8.75 -5.76
CA ALA A 55 -0.06 -8.78 -6.62
C ALA A 55 1.25 -8.95 -5.84
N TYR A 56 1.39 -8.27 -4.70
CA TYR A 56 2.54 -8.45 -3.80
C TYR A 56 2.63 -9.88 -3.27
N LYS A 57 1.50 -10.50 -2.89
CA LYS A 57 1.46 -11.91 -2.47
C LYS A 57 1.86 -12.86 -3.61
N GLU A 58 1.56 -12.50 -4.85
CA GLU A 58 1.97 -13.24 -6.05
C GLU A 58 3.44 -12.99 -6.44
N GLY A 59 4.16 -12.12 -5.73
CA GLY A 59 5.59 -11.86 -5.94
C GLY A 59 5.88 -10.76 -6.97
N LYS A 60 4.86 -10.00 -7.40
CA LYS A 60 5.04 -8.85 -8.30
C LYS A 60 5.61 -7.64 -7.56
N TYR A 61 6.18 -6.73 -8.34
CA TYR A 61 6.54 -5.39 -7.91
C TYR A 61 5.30 -4.50 -7.92
N VAL A 62 4.96 -3.85 -6.81
CA VAL A 62 3.79 -2.98 -6.70
C VAL A 62 4.20 -1.54 -6.49
N LEU A 63 3.62 -0.63 -7.27
CA LEU A 63 3.99 0.78 -7.28
C LEU A 63 2.81 1.65 -6.85
N ALA A 64 3.07 2.55 -5.90
CA ALA A 64 2.18 3.66 -5.61
C ALA A 64 2.94 4.97 -5.75
N CYS A 65 2.33 5.94 -6.41
CA CYS A 65 2.90 7.26 -6.61
C CYS A 65 1.86 8.33 -6.31
N ASP A 66 2.28 9.43 -5.68
CA ASP A 66 1.46 10.59 -5.35
C ASP A 66 0.10 10.28 -4.66
N GLY A 67 0.03 9.18 -3.91
CA GLY A 67 -1.17 8.72 -3.21
C GLY A 67 -2.09 7.81 -4.04
N GLU A 68 -1.65 7.33 -5.20
CA GLU A 68 -2.42 6.46 -6.10
C GLU A 68 -1.69 5.14 -6.38
N PHE A 69 -2.45 4.06 -6.58
CA PHE A 69 -1.89 2.78 -7.00
C PHE A 69 -1.70 2.80 -8.52
N ILE A 70 -0.45 2.73 -8.97
CA ILE A 70 -0.11 2.84 -10.40
C ILE A 70 -0.20 1.48 -11.09
N GLY A 71 0.23 0.42 -10.41
CA GLY A 71 0.12 -0.93 -10.96
C GLY A 71 1.02 -1.96 -10.32
N ALA A 72 0.97 -3.16 -10.89
CA ALA A 72 1.80 -4.29 -10.53
C ALA A 72 2.59 -4.79 -11.75
N PHE A 73 3.87 -5.05 -11.55
CA PHE A 73 4.85 -5.28 -12.61
C PHE A 73 5.68 -6.53 -12.33
N ASP A 74 6.20 -7.13 -13.38
CA ASP A 74 7.00 -8.36 -13.25
C ASP A 74 8.49 -8.04 -12.99
N SER A 75 8.92 -6.79 -13.17
CA SER A 75 10.28 -6.35 -12.88
C SER A 75 10.33 -4.97 -12.21
N GLU A 76 11.37 -4.76 -11.39
CA GLU A 76 11.67 -3.45 -10.78
C GLU A 76 11.85 -2.36 -11.85
N LYS A 77 12.56 -2.68 -12.94
CA LYS A 77 12.85 -1.73 -14.02
C LYS A 77 11.57 -1.20 -14.67
N GLU A 78 10.60 -2.07 -14.93
CA GLU A 78 9.30 -1.68 -15.49
C GLU A 78 8.53 -0.78 -14.52
N ALA A 79 8.50 -1.12 -13.24
CA ALA A 79 7.88 -0.28 -12.22
C ALA A 79 8.54 1.11 -12.12
N ILE A 80 9.87 1.18 -12.16
CA ILE A 80 10.60 2.46 -12.16
C ILE A 80 10.25 3.31 -13.39
N GLU A 81 10.17 2.71 -14.57
CA GLU A 81 9.80 3.43 -15.79
C GLU A 81 8.40 4.03 -15.68
N MET A 82 7.46 3.26 -15.15
CA MET A 82 6.07 3.71 -14.95
C MET A 82 5.93 4.77 -13.87
N GLY A 83 6.88 4.87 -12.94
CA GLY A 83 6.91 5.91 -11.92
C GLY A 83 7.47 7.25 -12.40
N LYS A 84 8.09 7.33 -13.57
CA LYS A 84 8.67 8.59 -14.07
C LYS A 84 7.59 9.65 -14.27
N GLY A 85 7.90 10.88 -13.90
CA GLY A 85 6.98 12.02 -13.99
C GLY A 85 6.05 12.19 -12.77
N HIS A 86 6.08 11.25 -11.82
CA HIS A 86 5.46 11.41 -10.51
C HIS A 86 6.41 12.08 -9.51
N LYS A 87 5.87 12.77 -8.50
CA LYS A 87 6.70 13.52 -7.54
C LYS A 87 7.30 12.63 -6.48
N LYS A 88 6.56 11.63 -6.03
CA LYS A 88 7.00 10.69 -5.00
C LYS A 88 6.38 9.33 -5.22
N CYS A 89 7.22 8.29 -5.24
CA CYS A 89 6.79 6.90 -5.40
C CYS A 89 7.29 6.01 -4.27
N MET A 90 6.56 4.92 -4.04
CA MET A 90 6.98 3.80 -3.20
C MET A 90 6.84 2.51 -3.99
N LEU A 91 7.89 1.70 -3.98
CA LEU A 91 7.93 0.39 -4.60
C LEU A 91 7.94 -0.69 -3.51
N GLY A 92 7.16 -1.74 -3.73
CA GLY A 92 7.12 -2.92 -2.87
C GLY A 92 7.34 -4.21 -3.63
N SER A 93 8.14 -5.11 -3.06
CA SER A 93 8.28 -6.47 -3.58
C SER A 93 8.75 -7.41 -2.48
N LYS A 94 8.43 -8.70 -2.62
CA LYS A 94 9.00 -9.76 -1.78
C LYS A 94 10.50 -9.98 -2.04
N ASN A 95 11.01 -9.51 -3.17
CA ASN A 95 12.41 -9.69 -3.59
C ASN A 95 13.38 -8.75 -2.86
N TYR A 96 12.90 -7.74 -2.14
CA TYR A 96 13.73 -6.98 -1.20
C TYR A 96 13.87 -7.82 0.07
N GLU A 97 15.07 -8.38 0.31
CA GLU A 97 15.35 -9.22 1.47
C GLU A 97 14.97 -8.50 2.78
N GLN A 98 14.20 -9.22 3.59
CA GLN A 98 13.84 -8.81 4.95
C GLN A 98 15.02 -9.11 5.87
N GLU A 99 15.92 -8.15 6.07
CA GLU A 99 16.64 -8.15 7.35
C GLU A 99 15.60 -7.96 8.45
N VAL A 100 15.57 -8.91 9.37
CA VAL A 100 14.70 -8.98 10.54
C VAL A 100 14.92 -7.71 11.37
N GLY A 101 14.21 -6.63 11.04
CA GLY A 101 14.41 -5.32 11.64
C GLY A 101 13.71 -4.17 10.93
N GLU A 102 13.86 -4.01 9.60
CA GLU A 102 13.34 -2.82 8.91
C GLU A 102 12.91 -3.11 7.45
N TRP A 103 11.59 -3.01 7.23
CA TRP A 103 10.89 -2.49 6.05
C TRP A 103 11.42 -2.81 4.63
N GLY A 104 10.81 -3.81 3.97
CA GLY A 104 10.94 -4.07 2.52
C GLY A 104 10.15 -3.11 1.60
N TRP A 105 10.13 -1.81 1.90
CA TRP A 105 9.45 -0.78 1.11
C TRP A 105 10.37 0.42 0.93
N SER A 106 11.02 0.53 -0.23
CA SER A 106 11.87 1.67 -0.55
C SER A 106 11.02 2.80 -1.15
N SER A 107 11.08 3.98 -0.53
CA SER A 107 10.63 5.21 -1.17
C SER A 107 11.66 5.62 -2.21
N ILE A 108 11.24 5.72 -3.47
CA ILE A 108 12.12 6.10 -4.58
C ILE A 108 11.73 7.51 -5.02
N ALA A 109 12.69 8.44 -4.95
CA ALA A 109 12.59 9.73 -5.64
C ALA A 109 12.98 9.50 -7.10
N LEU A 110 12.04 9.74 -8.02
CA LEU A 110 12.27 9.64 -9.45
C LEU A 110 12.35 11.07 -9.99
N GLU A 111 13.52 11.46 -10.49
CA GLU A 111 13.75 12.74 -11.18
C GLU A 111 13.11 12.76 -12.57
#